data_AF-A0A925MXV3-F1
#
_entry.id   AF-A0A925MXV3-F1
#
_cell.length_a   1.000
_cell.length_b   1.000
_cell.length_c   1.000
_cell.angle_alpha   90.00
_cell.angle_beta   90.00
_cell.angle_gamma   90.00
#
_symmetry.space_group_name_H-M   'P 1'
#
loop_
_entity.id
_entity.type
_entity.pdbx_description
1 polymer ?
#
loop_
_entity_poly.entity_id
_entity_poly.type
_entity_poly.pdbx_seq_one_letter_code
_entity_poly.pdbx_strand_id
1 'polypeptide(L)' 'MSREPVTPYLIARDEEGAFRLTIRETRYNSQAYPIVTATMVDESFKTATAARTHAKENYGALAGEFATK' A
#
# COMPACT_ATOMS: atom_id res chain seq x y z
N MET A 1 16.94 -9.49 11.60
CA MET A 1 15.66 -8.83 11.28
C MET A 1 15.92 -7.83 10.17
N SER A 2 15.65 -8.21 8.92
CA SER A 2 15.94 -7.36 7.76
C SER A 2 15.14 -6.07 7.83
N ARG A 3 15.83 -4.93 7.76
CA ARG A 3 15.26 -3.58 7.67
C ARG A 3 14.72 -3.32 6.26
N GLU A 4 13.92 -4.24 5.72
CA GLU A 4 13.33 -4.01 4.41
C GLU A 4 12.31 -2.89 4.55
N PRO A 5 12.49 -1.75 3.85
CA PRO A 5 11.53 -0.67 3.89
C PRO A 5 10.18 -1.22 3.41
N VAL A 6 9.17 -1.11 4.28
CA VAL A 6 7.80 -1.50 3.95
C VAL A 6 7.32 -0.56 2.84
N THR A 7 7.08 -1.10 1.65
CA THR A 7 6.52 -0.35 0.53
C THR A 7 5.19 0.28 0.93
N PRO A 8 4.99 1.59 0.77
CA PRO A 8 3.83 2.25 1.36
C PRO A 8 2.50 1.88 0.68
N TYR A 9 2.50 1.33 -0.52
CA TYR A 9 1.28 0.90 -1.20
C TYR A 9 1.28 -0.61 -1.40
N LEU A 10 0.26 -1.29 -0.90
CA LEU A 10 0.03 -2.72 -1.13
C LEU A 10 -1.22 -2.89 -1.99
N ILE A 11 -1.06 -3.61 -3.10
CA ILE A 11 -2.17 -4.02 -3.95
C ILE A 11 -2.34 -5.52 -3.78
N ALA A 12 -3.51 -5.93 -3.30
CA ALA A 12 -3.85 -7.33 -3.09
C ALA A 12 -5.15 -7.65 -3.83
N ARG A 13 -5.30 -8.90 -4.26
CA ARG A 13 -6.57 -9.39 -4.80
C ARG A 13 -7.43 -9.91 -3.65
N ASP A 14 -8.71 -9.57 -3.64
CA ASP A 14 -9.68 -10.15 -2.71
C ASP A 14 -10.29 -11.47 -3.24
N GLU A 15 -11.09 -12.11 -2.40
CA GLU A 15 -11.74 -13.39 -2.69
C GLU A 15 -12.79 -13.28 -3.81
N GLU A 16 -13.37 -12.10 -4.00
CA GLU A 16 -14.32 -11.80 -5.09
C GLU A 16 -13.60 -11.50 -6.42
N GLY A 17 -12.28 -11.42 -6.38
CA GLY A 17 -11.41 -11.26 -7.55
C GLY A 17 -11.12 -9.81 -7.93
N ALA A 18 -11.58 -8.83 -7.14
CA ALA A 18 -11.25 -7.42 -7.27
C ALA A 18 -9.90 -7.10 -6.60
N PHE A 19 -9.29 -5.99 -6.99
CA PHE A 19 -8.03 -5.50 -6.43
C PHE A 19 -8.32 -4.44 -5.37
N ARG A 20 -7.73 -4.61 -4.20
CA ARG A 20 -7.81 -3.67 -3.08
C ARG A 20 -6.49 -2.97 -2.89
N LEU A 21 -6.55 -1.66 -2.67
CA LEU A 21 -5.41 -0.83 -2.31
C LEU A 21 -5.35 -0.70 -0.79
N THR A 22 -4.20 -1.00 -0.20
CA THR A 22 -3.92 -0.77 1.22
C THR A 22 -2.73 0.18 1.33
N ILE A 23 -2.93 1.27 2.07
CA ILE A 23 -1.91 2.27 2.35
C ILE A 23 -1.23 1.89 3.65
N ARG A 24 0.11 1.86 3.65
CA ARG A 24 0.95 1.50 4.78
C ARG A 24 1.81 2.70 5.15
N GLU A 25 1.47 3.34 6.25
CA GLU A 25 2.24 4.46 6.77
C GLU A 25 3.23 3.94 7.82
N THR A 26 4.52 4.22 7.62
CA THR A 26 5.56 3.88 8.59
C THR A 26 5.96 5.13 9.34
N ARG A 27 5.74 5.14 10.65
CA ARG A 27 6.26 6.18 11.57
C ARG A 27 7.22 5.55 12.57
N TYR A 28 8.13 6.35 13.11
CA TYR A 28 9.09 5.88 14.11
C TYR A 28 8.71 6.42 15.48
N ASN A 29 8.77 5.55 16.50
CA ASN A 29 8.63 6.01 17.89
C ASN A 29 9.94 6.64 18.41
N SER A 30 9.94 7.07 19.67
CA SER A 30 11.12 7.65 20.33
C SER A 30 12.33 6.72 20.44
N GLN A 31 12.14 5.42 20.22
CA GLN A 31 13.21 4.41 20.20
C GLN A 31 13.67 4.06 18.78
N ALA A 32 13.27 4.85 17.77
CA ALA A 32 13.52 4.58 16.36
C ALA A 32 12.98 3.21 15.89
N TYR A 33 11.92 2.72 16.54
CA TYR A 33 11.23 1.51 16.12
C TYR A 33 10.13 1.84 15.09
N PRO A 34 10.06 1.13 13.95
CA PRO A 34 9.04 1.37 12.93
C PRO A 34 7.68 0.84 13.38
N ILE A 35 6.68 1.70 13.36
CA ILE A 35 5.26 1.39 13.55
C ILE A 35 4.59 1.55 12.20
N VAL A 36 4.05 0.45 11.68
CA VAL A 36 3.35 0.41 10.39
C VAL A 36 1.85 0.39 10.64
N THR A 37 1.15 1.41 10.16
CA THR A 37 -0.31 1.45 10.16
C THR A 37 -0.79 1.08 8.76
N ALA A 38 -1.68 0.09 8.65
CA ALA A 38 -2.28 -0.32 7.38
C ALA A 38 -3.74 0.14 7.31
N THR A 39 -4.06 0.96 6.31
CA THR A 39 -5.40 1.49 6.06
C THR A 39 -5.87 0.99 4.71
N MET A 40 -6.97 0.23 4.69
CA MET A 40 -7.58 -0.24 3.44
C MET A 40 -8.38 0.89 2.81
N VAL A 41 -8.22 1.09 1.50
CA VAL A 41 -9.06 2.01 0.73
C VAL A 41 -10.38 1.31 0.45
N ASP A 42 -11.50 1.99 0.68
CA ASP A 42 -12.85 1.44 0.50
C ASP A 42 -13.14 1.08 -0.96
N GLU A 43 -12.48 1.76 -1.90
CA GLU A 43 -12.64 1.51 -3.33
C GLU A 43 -11.98 0.20 -3.79
N SER A 44 -12.76 -0.62 -4.49
CA SER A 44 -12.30 -1.85 -5.14
C SER A 44 -12.05 -1.61 -6.63
N PHE A 45 -10.93 -2.12 -7.14
CA PHE A 45 -10.50 -1.90 -8.51
C PHE A 45 -10.61 -3.18 -9.35
N LYS A 46 -10.98 -3.05 -10.62
CA LYS A 46 -11.04 -4.20 -11.55
C LYS A 46 -9.66 -4.73 -11.96
N THR A 47 -8.63 -3.89 -11.90
CA THR A 47 -7.26 -4.24 -12.29
C THR A 47 -6.25 -3.66 -11.31
N ALA A 48 -5.09 -4.31 -11.15
CA ALA A 48 -3.99 -3.78 -10.36
C ALA A 48 -3.50 -2.42 -10.89
N THR A 49 -3.55 -2.20 -12.21
CA THR A 49 -3.16 -0.93 -12.83
C THR A 49 -4.09 0.20 -12.39
N ALA A 50 -5.40 -0.04 -12.31
CA ALA A 50 -6.35 0.97 -11.82
C ALA A 50 -6.06 1.36 -10.37
N ALA A 51 -5.76 0.38 -9.50
CA ALA A 51 -5.34 0.64 -8.13
C ALA A 51 -4.03 1.47 -8.06
N ARG A 52 -3.05 1.19 -8.94
CA ARG A 52 -1.80 1.97 -9.03
C ARG A 52 -2.05 3.40 -9.49
N THR A 53 -2.91 3.60 -10.49
CA THR A 53 -3.26 4.94 -10.98
C THR A 53 -3.98 5.73 -9.90
N HIS A 54 -4.95 5.14 -9.22
CA HIS A 54 -5.64 5.78 -8.10
C HIS A 54 -4.66 6.20 -6.98
N ALA A 55 -3.71 5.33 -6.63
CA ALA A 55 -2.66 5.64 -5.66
C ALA A 55 -1.75 6.80 -6.11
N LYS A 56 -1.39 6.84 -7.40
CA LYS A 56 -0.59 7.94 -7.99
C LYS A 56 -1.32 9.27 -7.94
N GLU A 57 -2.58 9.28 -8.34
CA GLU A 57 -3.37 10.50 -8.52
C GLU A 57 -3.85 11.08 -7.18
N ASN A 58 -4.27 10.24 -6.24
CA ASN A 58 -4.85 10.69 -4.98
C ASN A 58 -3.84 10.76 -3.82
N TYR A 59 -2.80 9.94 -3.86
CA TYR A 59 -1.81 9.82 -2.77
C TYR A 59 -0.37 10.11 -3.21
N GLY A 60 -0.15 10.45 -4.49
CA GLY A 60 1.18 10.81 -4.99
C GLY A 60 2.16 9.62 -5.06
N ALA A 61 1.65 8.39 -5.09
CA ALA A 61 2.47 7.18 -5.09
C ALA A 61 3.48 7.11 -6.25
N LEU A 62 4.69 6.64 -6.00
CA LEU A 62 5.72 6.44 -7.02
C LEU A 62 5.81 4.97 -7.47
N ALA A 63 6.35 4.72 -8.66
CA ALA A 63 6.37 3.38 -9.26
C ALA A 63 7.13 2.33 -8.41
N GLY A 64 8.13 2.73 -7.63
CA GLY A 64 8.89 1.85 -6.74
C GLY A 64 8.24 1.60 -5.38
N GLU A 65 7.10 2.22 -5.09
CA GLU A 65 6.47 2.19 -3.77
C GLU A 65 5.34 1.16 -3.63
N PHE A 66 5.12 0.38 -4.69
CA PHE A 66 4.07 -0.63 -4.75
C PHE A 66 4.61 -2.03 -4.44
N ALA A 67 4.03 -2.69 -3.45
CA ALA A 67 4.04 -4.15 -3.36
C ALA A 67 2.77 -4.72 -3.96
N THR A 68 2.89 -5.91 -4.56
CA THR A 68 1.75 -6.71 -5.00
C THR A 68 1.81 -8.05 -4.29
N LYS A 69 0.68 -8.50 -3.74
CA LYS A 69 0.56 -9.77 -3.01
C LYS A 69 -0.60 -10.60 -3.54
#